data_AF-A0A6D2JU64-F1
#
_entry.id   AF-A0A6D2JU64-F1
#
_cell.length_a   1.000
_cell.length_b   1.000
_cell.length_c   1.000
_cell.angle_alpha   90.00
_cell.angle_beta   90.00
_cell.angle_gamma   90.00
#
_symmetry.space_group_name_H-M   'P 1'
#
loop_
_entity.id
_entity.type
_entity.pdbx_description
1 polymer ?
#
loop_
_entity_poly.entity_id
_entity_poly.type
_entity_poly.pdbx_seq_one_letter_code
_entity_poly.pdbx_strand_id
1 'polypeptide(L)'
;MPNGSMPADPVLTPGALLLGDAFNMRHPLTGGGMTVAMSDIVVLRDLLRPIRNLNDKEALSKYLEAFYTLRKPVASTINTLADVLYKVFLASSDEAKAEMREACFDYLSLGGVWSSGAIALLSGLNPSPLSLFLHFVSVAIYAVGRLMLPFPSIKSFLLGARIISRASGNIFPIIKAEGVRQMFFPRTVAAIYRAPPAQ
;
A
#
# COMPACT_ATOMS: atom_id res chain seq x y z
N MET A 1 14.50 -18.16 2.28
CA MET A 1 13.43 -17.81 3.25
C MET A 1 12.10 -17.77 2.52
N PRO A 2 10.97 -18.14 3.14
CA PRO A 2 9.67 -18.06 2.49
C PRO A 2 9.25 -16.59 2.28
N ASN A 3 8.64 -16.29 1.13
CA ASN A 3 8.05 -14.98 0.86
C ASN A 3 6.63 -14.96 1.45
N GLY A 4 6.50 -14.39 2.66
CA GLY A 4 5.21 -14.25 3.34
C GLY A 4 4.40 -13.04 2.87
N SER A 5 3.07 -13.16 2.94
CA SER A 5 2.15 -12.02 2.87
C SER A 5 1.10 -12.22 3.97
N MET A 6 0.95 -11.22 4.84
CA MET A 6 0.03 -11.27 5.98
C MET A 6 -0.57 -9.89 6.19
N PRO A 7 -1.87 -9.70 5.86
CA PRO A 7 -2.54 -8.43 6.09
C PRO A 7 -2.62 -8.14 7.60
N ALA A 8 -2.64 -6.85 7.94
CA ALA A 8 -2.83 -6.43 9.31
C ALA A 8 -4.28 -6.67 9.75
N ASP A 9 -4.50 -7.57 10.70
CA ASP A 9 -5.81 -7.83 11.30
C ASP A 9 -5.73 -7.57 12.82
N PRO A 10 -6.00 -6.33 13.27
CA PRO A 10 -5.78 -5.95 14.66
C PRO A 10 -6.82 -6.59 15.59
N VAL A 11 -6.35 -7.48 16.46
CA VAL A 11 -7.12 -8.01 17.59
C VAL A 11 -6.76 -7.23 18.85
N LEU A 12 -7.71 -6.43 19.35
CA LEU A 12 -7.52 -5.64 20.56
C LEU A 12 -7.42 -6.55 21.79
N THR A 13 -6.22 -6.64 22.35
CA THR A 13 -5.94 -7.39 23.58
C THR A 13 -5.39 -6.41 24.62
N PRO A 14 -6.12 -6.12 25.71
CA PRO A 14 -5.65 -5.21 26.75
C PRO A 14 -4.27 -5.61 27.28
N GLY A 15 -3.33 -4.65 27.28
CA GLY A 15 -1.96 -4.86 27.75
C GLY A 15 -1.00 -5.52 26.74
N ALA A 16 -1.43 -5.79 25.51
CA ALA A 16 -0.59 -6.35 24.47
C ALA A 16 -0.67 -5.53 23.16
N LEU A 17 0.45 -5.45 22.43
CA LEU A 17 0.53 -4.84 21.11
C LEU A 17 1.45 -5.68 20.22
N LEU A 18 1.02 -5.93 18.99
CA LEU A 18 1.80 -6.66 17.99
C LEU A 18 2.39 -5.68 16.98
N LEU A 19 3.66 -5.86 16.62
CA LEU A 19 4.40 -4.98 15.72
C LEU A 19 5.26 -5.77 14.73
N GLY A 20 5.73 -5.08 13.68
CA GLY A 20 6.64 -5.63 12.68
C GLY A 20 6.01 -6.75 11.87
N ASP A 21 6.86 -7.67 11.39
CA ASP A 21 6.41 -8.81 10.57
C ASP A 21 5.55 -9.80 11.36
N ALA A 22 5.58 -9.78 12.70
CA ALA A 22 4.61 -10.55 13.49
C ALA A 22 3.17 -10.01 13.36
N PHE A 23 3.01 -8.74 13.00
CA PHE A 23 1.70 -8.09 12.84
C PHE A 23 1.29 -7.92 11.36
N ASN A 24 2.24 -7.60 10.48
CA ASN A 24 1.93 -7.28 9.10
C ASN A 24 3.14 -7.55 8.20
N MET A 25 3.04 -8.58 7.36
CA MET A 25 4.06 -8.94 6.37
C MET A 25 3.61 -8.59 4.95
N ARG A 26 4.59 -8.29 4.10
CA ARG A 26 4.40 -8.02 2.67
C ARG A 26 5.51 -8.69 1.88
N HIS A 27 5.31 -8.80 0.57
CA HIS A 27 6.35 -9.35 -0.31
C HIS A 27 7.68 -8.57 -0.16
N PRO A 28 8.84 -9.23 0.01
CA PRO A 28 10.11 -8.55 0.32
C PRO A 28 10.72 -7.78 -0.86
N LEU A 29 10.12 -7.85 -2.06
CA LEU A 29 10.65 -7.28 -3.31
C LEU A 29 10.99 -5.78 -3.21
N THR A 30 10.21 -5.02 -2.45
CA THR A 30 10.42 -3.57 -2.28
C THR A 30 11.33 -3.23 -1.10
N GLY A 31 11.75 -4.21 -0.29
CA GLY A 31 12.52 -3.97 0.94
C GLY A 31 11.79 -3.15 2.02
N GLY A 32 10.48 -2.93 1.89
CA GLY A 32 9.74 -1.96 2.71
C GLY A 32 9.39 -2.40 4.14
N GLY A 33 9.68 -3.65 4.53
CA GLY A 33 9.31 -4.19 5.85
C GLY A 33 9.89 -3.39 7.02
N MET A 34 11.20 -3.08 6.96
CA MET A 34 11.86 -2.26 7.99
C MET A 34 11.34 -0.82 8.01
N THR A 35 11.05 -0.25 6.85
CA THR A 35 10.47 1.11 6.73
C THR A 35 9.11 1.18 7.43
N VAL A 36 8.25 0.17 7.23
CA VAL A 36 6.95 0.13 7.92
C VAL A 36 7.14 -0.09 9.42
N ALA A 37 8.04 -0.98 9.84
CA ALA A 37 8.30 -1.21 11.26
C ALA A 37 8.79 0.07 11.98
N MET A 38 9.72 0.81 11.36
CA MET A 38 10.23 2.06 11.92
C MET A 38 9.17 3.17 11.89
N SER A 39 8.35 3.25 10.85
CA SER A 39 7.22 4.16 10.79
C SER A 39 6.19 3.86 11.90
N ASP A 40 5.90 2.58 12.14
CA ASP A 40 5.00 2.13 13.21
C ASP A 40 5.54 2.54 14.58
N ILE A 41 6.85 2.42 14.82
CA ILE A 41 7.51 2.87 16.05
C ILE A 41 7.34 4.37 16.27
N VAL A 42 7.48 5.19 15.21
CA VAL A 42 7.30 6.65 15.31
C VAL A 42 5.86 7.01 15.72
N VAL A 43 4.86 6.40 15.07
CA VAL A 43 3.44 6.62 15.41
C VAL A 43 3.15 6.19 16.85
N LEU A 44 3.63 5.01 17.24
CA LEU A 44 3.41 4.48 18.59
C LEU A 44 4.09 5.35 19.65
N ARG A 45 5.33 5.79 19.42
CA ARG A 45 6.06 6.72 20.30
C ARG A 45 5.25 7.98 20.54
N ASP A 46 4.68 8.56 19.49
CA ASP A 46 3.92 9.81 19.60
C ASP A 46 2.60 9.62 20.35
N LEU A 47 1.92 8.47 20.16
CA LEU A 47 0.74 8.11 20.94
C LEU A 47 1.07 7.87 22.41
N LEU A 48 2.18 7.20 22.72
CA LEU A 48 2.59 6.88 24.09
C LEU A 48 3.17 8.07 24.85
N ARG A 49 3.73 9.07 24.17
CA ARG A 49 4.37 10.26 24.78
C ARG A 49 3.55 10.95 25.88
N PRO A 50 2.23 11.20 25.73
CA PRO A 50 1.42 11.83 26.79
C PRO A 50 1.05 10.89 27.95
N ILE A 51 1.31 9.59 27.83
CA ILE A 51 0.87 8.58 28.80
C ILE A 51 1.93 8.40 29.88
N ARG A 52 1.54 8.56 31.14
CA ARG A 52 2.43 8.38 32.31
C ARG A 52 2.18 7.08 33.06
N ASN A 53 0.98 6.52 32.93
CA ASN A 53 0.53 5.33 33.63
C ASN A 53 0.06 4.29 32.60
N LEU A 54 0.66 3.10 32.63
CA LEU A 54 0.36 2.00 31.71
C LEU A 54 -0.49 0.89 32.36
N ASN A 55 -0.94 1.08 33.61
CA ASN A 55 -1.66 0.06 34.36
C ASN A 55 -3.12 -0.09 33.94
N ASP A 56 -3.75 0.97 33.43
CA ASP A 56 -5.10 0.92 32.86
C ASP A 56 -5.03 0.36 31.43
N LYS A 57 -5.04 -0.97 31.34
CA LYS A 57 -4.86 -1.72 30.09
C LYS A 57 -6.02 -1.47 29.12
N GLU A 58 -7.22 -1.31 29.65
CA GLU A 58 -8.47 -1.11 28.92
C GLU A 58 -8.49 0.28 28.28
N ALA A 59 -8.22 1.34 29.06
CA ALA A 59 -8.15 2.69 28.53
C ALA A 59 -6.99 2.84 27.55
N LEU A 60 -5.84 2.22 27.84
CA LEU A 60 -4.68 2.21 26.94
C LEU A 60 -5.01 1.50 25.62
N SER A 61 -5.64 0.33 25.66
CA SER A 61 -6.02 -0.42 24.46
C SER A 61 -6.97 0.39 23.58
N LYS A 62 -7.99 1.02 24.18
CA LYS A 62 -8.93 1.88 23.47
C LYS A 62 -8.27 3.12 22.89
N TYR A 63 -7.34 3.74 23.60
CA TYR A 63 -6.61 4.89 23.07
C TYR A 63 -5.67 4.48 21.91
N LEU A 64 -4.98 3.35 22.04
CA LEU A 64 -4.05 2.84 21.03
C LEU A 64 -4.75 2.31 19.77
N GLU A 65 -6.07 2.15 19.71
CA GLU A 65 -6.78 1.92 18.44
C GLU A 65 -6.45 2.98 17.35
N ALA A 66 -6.09 4.20 17.76
CA ALA A 66 -5.63 5.25 16.86
C ALA A 66 -4.42 4.80 16.02
N PHE A 67 -3.52 3.99 16.59
CA PHE A 67 -2.34 3.45 15.92
C PHE A 67 -2.70 2.73 14.62
N TYR A 68 -3.71 1.86 14.65
CA TYR A 68 -4.13 1.06 13.49
C TYR A 68 -4.70 1.92 12.34
N THR A 69 -5.13 3.14 12.63
CA THR A 69 -5.53 4.09 11.60
C THR A 69 -4.34 4.94 11.14
N LEU A 70 -3.56 5.48 12.07
CA LEU A 70 -2.46 6.39 11.77
C LEU A 70 -1.34 5.73 10.95
N ARG A 71 -1.13 4.41 11.13
CA ARG A 71 -0.14 3.66 10.33
C ARG A 71 -0.56 3.39 8.90
N LYS A 72 -1.86 3.36 8.61
CA LYS A 72 -2.39 2.84 7.33
C LYS A 72 -1.87 3.58 6.10
N PRO A 73 -1.72 4.91 6.06
CA PRO A 73 -1.20 5.58 4.87
C PRO A 73 0.18 5.04 4.44
N VAL A 74 1.10 4.82 5.39
CA VAL A 74 2.43 4.27 5.09
C VAL A 74 2.36 2.79 4.80
N ALA A 75 1.77 2.01 5.72
CA ALA A 75 1.74 0.56 5.63
C ALA A 75 0.99 0.08 4.37
N SER A 76 -0.21 0.62 4.11
CA SER A 76 -1.01 0.22 2.94
C SER A 76 -0.32 0.58 1.62
N THR A 77 0.33 1.73 1.53
CA THR A 77 1.07 2.13 0.32
C THR A 77 2.19 1.15 0.02
N ILE A 78 3.01 0.83 1.02
CA ILE A 78 4.15 -0.09 0.86
C ILE A 78 3.67 -1.53 0.61
N ASN A 79 2.62 -1.99 1.31
CA ASN A 79 2.02 -3.32 1.10
C ASN A 79 1.48 -3.47 -0.32
N THR A 80 0.66 -2.50 -0.74
CA THR A 80 0.04 -2.49 -2.06
C THR A 80 1.09 -2.43 -3.16
N LEU A 81 2.09 -1.57 -3.01
CA LEU A 81 3.18 -1.45 -3.98
C LEU A 81 3.96 -2.77 -4.10
N ALA A 82 4.29 -3.42 -2.97
CA ALA A 82 5.02 -4.68 -2.98
C ALA A 82 4.25 -5.80 -3.72
N ASP A 83 2.96 -5.96 -3.41
CA ASP A 83 2.12 -6.98 -4.02
C ASP A 83 1.85 -6.70 -5.51
N VAL A 84 1.59 -5.44 -5.87
CA VAL A 84 1.35 -5.04 -7.26
C VAL A 84 2.60 -5.22 -8.11
N LEU A 85 3.76 -4.71 -7.66
CA LEU A 85 5.01 -4.87 -8.40
C LEU A 85 5.39 -6.33 -8.54
N TYR A 86 5.21 -7.14 -7.49
CA TYR A 86 5.44 -8.58 -7.59
C TYR A 86 4.55 -9.20 -8.68
N LYS A 87 3.24 -8.91 -8.69
CA LYS A 87 2.31 -9.45 -9.69
C LYS A 87 2.60 -8.99 -11.13
N VAL A 88 3.10 -7.77 -11.30
CA VAL A 88 3.48 -7.20 -12.60
C VAL A 88 4.80 -7.79 -13.11
N PHE A 89 5.79 -7.96 -12.24
CA PHE A 89 7.11 -8.45 -12.64
C PHE A 89 7.23 -9.97 -12.69
N LEU A 90 6.32 -10.71 -12.03
CA LEU A 90 6.28 -12.16 -12.08
C LEU A 90 6.12 -12.64 -13.53
N ALA A 91 7.05 -13.49 -13.97
CA ALA A 91 7.02 -14.06 -15.31
C ALA A 91 5.69 -14.80 -15.57
N SER A 92 5.09 -14.55 -16.73
CA SER A 92 3.83 -15.17 -17.12
C SER A 92 3.76 -15.37 -18.63
N SER A 93 3.07 -16.42 -19.04
CA SER A 93 2.67 -16.63 -20.44
C SER A 93 1.46 -15.78 -20.86
N ASP A 94 0.83 -15.06 -19.91
CA ASP A 94 -0.26 -14.13 -20.21
C ASP A 94 0.29 -12.86 -20.86
N GLU A 95 -0.02 -12.69 -22.15
CA GLU A 95 0.34 -11.54 -22.98
C GLU A 95 -0.02 -10.20 -22.30
N ALA A 96 -1.16 -10.10 -21.62
CA ALA A 96 -1.56 -8.86 -20.94
C ALA A 96 -0.63 -8.50 -19.76
N LYS A 97 -0.07 -9.51 -19.09
CA LYS A 97 0.90 -9.29 -18.00
C LYS A 97 2.28 -8.92 -18.56
N ALA A 98 2.68 -9.54 -19.67
CA ALA A 98 3.92 -9.18 -20.36
C ALA A 98 3.87 -7.71 -20.82
N GLU A 99 2.79 -7.29 -21.49
CA GLU A 99 2.60 -5.90 -21.90
C GLU A 99 2.57 -4.93 -20.72
N MET A 100 1.89 -5.28 -19.61
CA MET A 100 1.88 -4.45 -18.40
C MET A 100 3.30 -4.27 -17.83
N ARG A 101 4.12 -5.31 -17.85
CA ARG A 101 5.49 -5.28 -17.37
C ARG A 101 6.36 -4.36 -18.23
N GLU A 102 6.31 -4.52 -19.54
CA GLU A 102 7.04 -3.66 -20.47
C GLU A 102 6.57 -2.21 -20.34
N ALA A 103 5.25 -1.98 -20.23
CA ALA A 103 4.69 -0.65 -20.06
C ALA A 103 5.14 0.02 -18.77
N CYS A 104 5.32 -0.75 -17.69
CA CYS A 104 5.88 -0.25 -16.45
C CYS A 104 7.32 0.24 -16.62
N PHE A 105 8.18 -0.52 -17.32
CA PHE A 105 9.57 -0.10 -17.59
C PHE A 105 9.63 1.15 -18.47
N ASP A 106 8.86 1.18 -19.56
CA ASP A 106 8.83 2.33 -20.46
C ASP A 106 8.27 3.57 -19.77
N TYR A 107 7.21 3.43 -18.97
CA TYR A 107 6.63 4.52 -18.19
C TYR A 107 7.64 5.13 -17.22
N LEU A 108 8.40 4.30 -16.51
CA LEU A 108 9.47 4.77 -15.62
C LEU A 108 10.62 5.42 -16.39
N SER A 109 10.87 4.99 -17.62
CA SER A 109 11.90 5.54 -18.50
C SER A 109 11.55 6.93 -19.05
N LEU A 110 10.29 7.37 -18.97
CA LEU A 110 9.88 8.73 -19.33
C LEU A 110 10.50 9.82 -18.42
N GLY A 111 11.03 9.44 -17.26
CA GLY A 111 11.67 10.38 -16.33
C GLY A 111 10.67 11.36 -15.68
N GLY A 112 11.20 12.40 -15.02
CA GLY A 112 10.39 13.40 -14.32
C GLY A 112 9.45 12.78 -13.30
N VAL A 113 8.21 13.28 -13.23
CA VAL A 113 7.18 12.84 -12.25
C VAL A 113 6.88 11.34 -12.36
N TRP A 114 6.94 10.77 -13.57
CA TRP A 114 6.64 9.35 -13.82
C TRP A 114 7.61 8.40 -13.11
N SER A 115 8.89 8.79 -13.06
CA SER A 115 9.95 8.06 -12.37
C SER A 115 10.07 8.51 -10.91
N SER A 116 10.22 9.81 -10.66
CA SER A 116 10.50 10.34 -9.32
C SER A 116 9.35 10.06 -8.35
N GLY A 117 8.09 10.12 -8.80
CA GLY A 117 6.93 9.80 -7.99
C GLY A 117 6.87 8.32 -7.61
N ALA A 118 7.12 7.43 -8.57
CA ALA A 118 7.19 5.98 -8.33
C ALA A 118 8.36 5.60 -7.39
N ILE A 119 9.53 6.23 -7.58
CA ILE A 119 10.69 6.02 -6.70
C ILE A 119 10.45 6.58 -5.30
N ALA A 120 9.74 7.70 -5.15
CA ALA A 120 9.37 8.25 -3.85
C ALA A 120 8.42 7.32 -3.07
N LEU A 121 7.52 6.61 -3.78
CA LEU A 121 6.68 5.55 -3.20
C LEU A 121 7.52 4.34 -2.80
N LEU A 122 8.42 3.88 -3.69
CA LEU A 122 9.26 2.70 -3.46
C LEU A 122 10.24 2.89 -2.30
N SER A 123 10.85 4.06 -2.20
CA SER A 123 11.77 4.43 -1.11
C SER A 123 11.05 4.69 0.22
N GLY A 124 9.72 4.78 0.22
CA GLY A 124 8.95 5.14 1.41
C GLY A 124 9.13 6.59 1.86
N LEU A 125 9.69 7.47 1.01
CA LEU A 125 9.88 8.90 1.31
C LEU A 125 8.59 9.71 1.16
N ASN A 126 7.71 9.30 0.24
CA ASN A 126 6.38 9.89 0.08
C ASN A 126 5.31 8.80 -0.10
N PRO A 127 5.03 8.03 0.97
CA PRO A 127 4.05 6.96 0.90
C PRO A 127 2.63 7.55 0.87
N SER A 128 2.12 7.76 -0.34
CA SER A 128 0.80 8.33 -0.59
C SER A 128 -0.08 7.32 -1.34
N PRO A 129 -1.16 6.82 -0.72
CA PRO A 129 -2.10 5.91 -1.37
C PRO A 129 -2.70 6.45 -2.66
N LEU A 130 -2.97 7.76 -2.71
CA LEU A 130 -3.51 8.42 -3.90
C LEU A 130 -2.46 8.47 -5.01
N SER A 131 -1.21 8.83 -4.68
CA SER A 131 -0.11 8.83 -5.65
C SER A 131 0.10 7.43 -6.23
N LEU A 132 0.11 6.39 -5.38
CA LEU A 132 0.22 5.00 -5.80
C LEU A 132 -0.89 4.61 -6.80
N PHE A 133 -2.14 4.93 -6.46
CA PHE A 133 -3.28 4.65 -7.33
C PHE A 133 -3.15 5.37 -8.68
N LEU A 134 -2.77 6.66 -8.68
CA LEU A 134 -2.60 7.45 -9.89
C LEU A 134 -1.48 6.90 -10.79
N HIS A 135 -0.33 6.53 -10.22
CA HIS A 135 0.75 5.89 -10.98
C HIS A 135 0.31 4.55 -11.57
N PHE A 136 -0.38 3.71 -10.80
CA PHE A 136 -0.86 2.42 -11.28
C PHE A 136 -1.84 2.56 -12.46
N VAL A 137 -2.82 3.47 -12.34
CA VAL A 137 -3.77 3.79 -13.42
C VAL A 137 -3.04 4.38 -14.62
N SER A 138 -2.05 5.25 -14.40
CA SER A 138 -1.27 5.86 -15.48
C SER A 138 -0.49 4.81 -16.28
N VAL A 139 0.14 3.84 -15.60
CA VAL A 139 0.82 2.72 -16.27
C VAL A 139 -0.16 1.88 -17.08
N ALA A 140 -1.35 1.59 -16.55
CA ALA A 140 -2.37 0.82 -17.26
C ALA A 140 -2.88 1.55 -18.51
N ILE A 141 -3.14 2.86 -18.42
CA ILE A 141 -3.54 3.70 -19.56
C ILE A 141 -2.39 3.79 -20.57
N TYR A 142 -1.16 3.95 -20.12
CA TYR A 142 0.03 3.99 -20.96
C TYR A 142 0.22 2.67 -21.73
N ALA A 143 0.03 1.52 -21.08
CA ALA A 143 0.05 0.20 -21.71
C ALA A 143 -1.00 0.09 -22.83
N VAL A 144 -2.24 0.52 -22.56
CA VAL A 144 -3.29 0.54 -23.59
C VAL A 144 -2.93 1.49 -24.74
N GLY A 145 -2.42 2.68 -24.43
CA GLY A 145 -1.99 3.66 -25.44
C GLY A 145 -0.92 3.10 -26.38
N ARG A 146 0.08 2.39 -25.85
CA ARG A 146 1.11 1.69 -26.63
C ARG A 146 0.53 0.67 -27.60
N LEU A 147 -0.56 -0.01 -27.24
CA LEU A 147 -1.22 -1.00 -28.10
C LEU A 147 -2.13 -0.37 -29.17
N MET A 148 -2.64 0.84 -28.93
CA MET A 148 -3.58 1.51 -29.83
C MET A 148 -2.89 2.35 -30.91
N LEU A 149 -1.61 2.72 -30.72
CA LEU A 149 -0.88 3.61 -31.61
C LEU A 149 0.13 2.85 -32.50
N PRO A 150 0.35 3.29 -33.75
CA PRO A 150 -0.34 4.39 -34.44
C PRO A 150 -1.75 4.00 -34.95
N PHE A 151 -2.03 2.71 -35.15
CA PHE A 151 -3.33 2.23 -35.61
C PHE A 151 -3.83 1.06 -34.75
N PRO A 152 -5.06 1.14 -34.22
CA PRO A 152 -5.60 0.08 -33.38
C PRO A 152 -6.02 -1.14 -34.21
N SER A 153 -5.85 -2.34 -33.64
CA SER A 153 -6.40 -3.59 -34.17
C SER A 153 -7.41 -4.20 -33.19
N ILE A 154 -8.30 -5.08 -33.67
CA ILE A 154 -9.23 -5.82 -32.79
C ILE A 154 -8.46 -6.59 -31.72
N LYS A 155 -7.33 -7.21 -32.09
CA LYS A 155 -6.45 -7.91 -31.15
C LYS A 155 -5.90 -6.96 -30.08
N SER A 156 -5.40 -5.80 -30.48
CA SER A 156 -4.92 -4.76 -29.58
C SER A 156 -6.01 -4.30 -28.61
N PHE A 157 -7.25 -4.13 -29.10
CA PHE A 157 -8.37 -3.67 -28.28
C PHE A 157 -8.75 -4.72 -27.23
N LEU A 158 -8.85 -5.99 -27.63
CA LEU A 158 -9.10 -7.10 -26.72
C LEU A 158 -7.98 -7.26 -25.70
N LEU A 159 -6.73 -7.09 -26.11
CA LEU A 159 -5.57 -7.11 -25.20
C LEU A 159 -5.61 -5.93 -24.22
N GLY A 160 -5.92 -4.72 -24.69
CA GLY A 160 -6.09 -3.54 -23.84
C GLY A 160 -7.22 -3.73 -22.81
N ALA A 161 -8.36 -4.28 -23.21
CA ALA A 161 -9.44 -4.62 -22.28
C ALA A 161 -9.01 -5.66 -21.24
N ARG A 162 -8.20 -6.67 -21.64
CA ARG A 162 -7.60 -7.64 -20.71
C ARG A 162 -6.65 -6.97 -19.71
N ILE A 163 -5.81 -6.03 -20.16
CA ILE A 163 -4.90 -5.25 -19.30
C ILE A 163 -5.69 -4.51 -18.22
N ILE A 164 -6.74 -3.76 -18.60
CA ILE A 164 -7.58 -3.02 -17.63
C ILE A 164 -8.29 -3.97 -16.65
N SER A 165 -8.81 -5.09 -17.14
CA SER A 165 -9.45 -6.11 -16.30
C SER A 165 -8.48 -6.70 -15.27
N ARG A 166 -7.26 -7.08 -15.71
CA ARG A 166 -6.20 -7.59 -14.82
C ARG A 166 -5.73 -6.55 -13.82
N ALA A 167 -5.52 -5.30 -14.26
CA ALA A 167 -5.10 -4.20 -13.41
C ALA A 167 -6.13 -3.97 -12.28
N SER A 168 -7.42 -3.90 -12.65
CA SER A 168 -8.53 -3.76 -11.72
C SER A 168 -8.60 -4.91 -10.72
N GLY A 169 -8.47 -6.15 -11.20
CA GLY A 169 -8.44 -7.36 -10.37
C GLY A 169 -7.27 -7.42 -9.38
N ASN A 170 -6.20 -6.65 -9.61
CA ASN A 170 -5.06 -6.57 -8.70
C ASN A 170 -5.22 -5.46 -7.66
N ILE A 171 -5.66 -4.26 -8.05
CA ILE A 171 -5.68 -3.08 -7.18
C ILE A 171 -6.89 -3.04 -6.24
N PHE A 172 -8.09 -3.36 -6.74
CA PHE A 172 -9.33 -3.19 -5.97
C PHE A 172 -9.41 -4.13 -4.77
N PRO A 173 -9.02 -5.41 -4.85
CA PRO A 173 -9.01 -6.28 -3.67
C PRO A 173 -8.08 -5.76 -2.57
N ILE A 174 -6.93 -5.18 -2.94
CA ILE A 174 -5.97 -4.64 -1.98
C ILE A 174 -6.53 -3.38 -1.31
N ILE A 175 -7.09 -2.44 -2.10
CA ILE A 175 -7.75 -1.25 -1.55
C ILE A 175 -8.90 -1.63 -0.60
N LYS A 176 -9.67 -2.66 -0.95
CA LYS A 176 -10.76 -3.17 -0.10
C LYS A 176 -10.23 -3.77 1.20
N ALA A 177 -9.15 -4.56 1.13
CA ALA A 177 -8.53 -5.18 2.30
C ALA A 177 -7.90 -4.14 3.26
N GLU A 178 -7.23 -3.12 2.72
CA GLU A 178 -6.60 -2.05 3.51
C GLU A 178 -7.64 -1.02 4.04
N GLY A 179 -8.81 -0.95 3.41
CA GLY A 179 -9.94 -0.11 3.81
C GLY A 179 -9.89 1.29 3.21
N VAL A 180 -10.84 1.60 2.30
CA VAL A 180 -10.88 2.84 1.52
C VAL A 180 -10.79 4.10 2.39
N ARG A 181 -11.61 4.18 3.45
CA ARG A 181 -11.66 5.36 4.32
C ARG A 181 -10.36 5.57 5.07
N GLN A 182 -9.76 4.49 5.59
CA GLN A 182 -8.55 4.57 6.37
C GLN A 182 -7.31 4.81 5.50
N MET A 183 -7.32 4.30 4.27
CA MET A 183 -6.26 4.48 3.28
C MET A 183 -6.25 5.91 2.72
N PHE A 184 -7.39 6.41 2.22
CA PHE A 184 -7.45 7.71 1.53
C PHE A 184 -7.87 8.88 2.43
N PHE A 185 -8.61 8.62 3.51
CA PHE A 185 -9.20 9.65 4.36
C PHE A 185 -8.99 9.37 5.86
N PRO A 186 -7.76 9.10 6.31
CA PRO A 186 -7.50 8.69 7.71
C PRO A 186 -8.01 9.73 8.72
N ARG A 187 -7.97 11.03 8.37
CA ARG A 187 -8.47 12.15 9.19
C ARG A 187 -9.96 12.09 9.54
N THR A 188 -10.72 11.28 8.83
CA THR A 188 -12.16 11.12 9.09
C THR A 188 -12.45 10.10 10.20
N VAL A 189 -11.45 9.35 10.67
CA VAL A 189 -11.65 8.26 11.64
C VAL A 189 -11.61 8.81 13.06
N ALA A 190 -12.68 8.60 13.82
CA ALA A 190 -12.84 9.17 15.17
C ALA A 190 -11.75 8.73 16.16
N ALA A 191 -11.18 7.52 16.00
CA ALA A 191 -10.17 6.97 16.91
C ALA A 191 -8.92 7.86 17.04
N ILE A 192 -8.56 8.61 15.99
CA ILE A 192 -7.35 9.46 16.00
C ILE A 192 -7.49 10.70 16.89
N TYR A 193 -8.71 11.06 17.27
CA TYR A 193 -9.02 12.24 18.08
C TYR A 193 -9.32 11.90 19.55
N ARG A 194 -9.10 10.65 19.97
CA ARG A 194 -9.31 10.26 21.36
C ARG A 194 -8.29 10.95 22.27
N ALA A 195 -8.77 11.46 23.40
CA ALA A 195 -7.89 11.99 24.44
C ALA A 195 -7.11 10.84 25.11
N PRO A 196 -5.87 11.11 25.59
CA PRO A 196 -5.14 10.16 26.43
C PRO A 196 -5.96 9.76 27.67
N PRO A 197 -5.78 8.53 28.19
CA PRO A 197 -6.39 8.11 29.45
C PRO A 197 -6.10 9.08 30.61
N ALA A 198 -7.04 9.19 31.55
CA ALA A 198 -6.80 9.91 32.79
C ALA A 198 -5.64 9.24 33.57
N GLN A 199 -4.82 10.05 34.23
CA GLN A 199 -3.58 9.62 34.87
C GLN A 199 -3.82 8.97 36.23
#